data_AF-A0A7W0NM04-F1
#
_entry.id   AF-A0A7W0NM04-F1
#
_cell.length_a   1.000
_cell.length_b   1.000
_cell.length_c   1.000
_cell.angle_alpha   90.00
_cell.angle_beta   90.00
_cell.angle_gamma   90.00
#
_symmetry.space_group_name_H-M   'P 1'
#
loop_
_entity.id
_entity.type
_entity.pdbx_description
1 polymer ?
#
loop_
_entity_poly.entity_id
_entity_poly.type
_entity_poly.pdbx_seq_one_letter_code
_entity_poly.pdbx_strand_id
1 'polypeptide(L)' 'MQTATNALELIMAGASAVAVGTTNFVDPGAGLKVASGIRDYMTASGVEEVAELVGCLKLEG' A
#
# COMPACT_ATOMS: atom_id res chain seq x y z
N MET A 1 6.82 -11.07 -2.72
CA MET A 1 5.42 -10.72 -3.02
C MET A 1 4.83 -9.87 -1.87
N GLN A 2 5.54 -8.81 -1.47
CA GLN A 2 5.10 -7.81 -0.48
C GLN A 2 5.77 -6.48 -0.87
N THR A 3 5.34 -5.93 -2.01
CA THR A 3 5.82 -4.64 -2.54
C THR A 3 4.82 -3.54 -2.20
N ALA A 4 5.23 -2.28 -2.35
CA ALA A 4 4.32 -1.13 -2.20
C ALA A 4 3.08 -1.26 -3.10
N THR A 5 3.24 -1.76 -4.33
CA THR A 5 2.14 -2.00 -5.27
C THR A 5 1.09 -2.95 -4.71
N ASN A 6 1.48 -4.10 -4.14
CA ASN A 6 0.48 -5.01 -3.58
C ASN A 6 -0.22 -4.44 -2.34
N ALA A 7 0.50 -3.68 -1.51
CA ALA A 7 -0.12 -2.99 -0.39
C ALA A 7 -1.14 -1.94 -0.86
N LEU A 8 -0.79 -1.17 -1.89
CA LEU A 8 -1.68 -0.20 -2.54
C LEU A 8 -2.94 -0.87 -3.11
N GLU A 9 -2.81 -1.99 -3.81
CA GLU A 9 -3.95 -2.74 -4.36
C GLU A 9 -4.92 -3.19 -3.26
N LEU A 10 -4.39 -3.70 -2.14
CA LEU A 10 -5.22 -4.11 -1.00
C LEU A 10 -5.92 -2.91 -0.34
N ILE A 11 -5.22 -1.78 -0.19
CA ILE A 11 -5.80 -0.55 0.33
C ILE A 11 -6.93 -0.07 -0.60
N MET A 12 -6.67 -0.01 -1.90
CA MET A 12 -7.65 0.37 -2.92
C MET A 12 -8.86 -0.56 -2.98
N ALA A 13 -8.66 -1.85 -2.70
CA ALA A 13 -9.74 -2.82 -2.56
C ALA A 13 -10.54 -2.69 -1.24
N GLY A 14 -10.08 -1.89 -0.28
CA GLY A 14 -10.80 -1.59 0.97
C GLY A 14 -10.06 -1.92 2.27
N ALA A 15 -8.82 -2.40 2.23
CA ALA A 15 -8.07 -2.68 3.44
C ALA A 15 -7.67 -1.38 4.16
N SER A 16 -8.00 -1.24 5.45
CA SER A 16 -7.55 -0.10 6.26
C SER A 16 -6.08 -0.21 6.71
N ALA A 17 -5.51 -1.41 6.67
CA ALA A 17 -4.12 -1.69 7.00
C ALA A 17 -3.61 -2.95 6.29
N VAL A 18 -2.30 -3.02 6.03
CA VAL A 18 -1.65 -4.17 5.38
C VAL A 18 -0.46 -4.64 6.22
N ALA A 19 -0.43 -5.93 6.55
CA ALA A 19 0.66 -6.53 7.29
C ALA A 19 1.76 -7.07 6.36
N VAL A 20 3.02 -6.75 6.67
CA VAL A 20 4.22 -7.27 6.01
C VAL A 20 4.92 -8.20 7.01
N GLY A 21 5.16 -9.45 6.61
CA GLY A 21 5.49 -10.54 7.54
C GLY A 21 6.69 -11.35 7.09
N THR A 22 6.47 -12.28 6.16
CA THR A 22 7.52 -13.20 5.68
C THR A 22 8.78 -12.48 5.19
N THR A 23 8.62 -11.31 4.55
CA THR A 23 9.76 -10.55 4.04
C THR A 23 10.63 -9.98 5.16
N ASN A 24 10.07 -9.72 6.35
CA ASN A 24 10.83 -9.17 7.48
C ASN A 24 11.93 -10.11 7.98
N PHE A 25 11.81 -11.42 7.76
CA PHE A 25 12.84 -12.39 8.13
C PHE A 25 14.11 -12.29 7.28
N VAL A 26 13.98 -11.77 6.05
CA VAL A 26 15.10 -11.55 5.13
C VAL A 26 15.53 -10.09 5.15
N ASP A 27 14.57 -9.17 5.27
CA ASP A 27 14.77 -7.73 5.28
C ASP A 27 13.90 -7.07 6.36
N PRO A 28 14.44 -6.82 7.56
CA PRO A 28 13.71 -6.16 8.64
C PRO A 28 13.17 -4.76 8.27
N GLY A 29 13.73 -4.12 7.24
CA GLY A 29 13.31 -2.82 6.72
C GLY A 29 12.18 -2.90 5.69
N ALA A 30 11.67 -4.10 5.36
CA ALA A 30 10.66 -4.27 4.32
C ALA A 30 9.40 -3.42 4.55
N GLY A 31 8.93 -3.32 5.79
CA GLY A 31 7.78 -2.46 6.14
C GLY A 31 8.02 -0.98 5.81
N LEU A 32 9.21 -0.46 6.09
CA LEU A 32 9.56 0.94 5.77
C LEU A 32 9.66 1.17 4.27
N LYS A 33 10.18 0.20 3.52
CA LYS A 33 10.26 0.26 2.04
C LYS A 33 8.88 0.28 1.42
N VAL A 34 7.96 -0.55 1.91
CA VAL A 34 6.55 -0.56 1.50
C VAL A 34 5.90 0.79 1.80
N ALA A 35 6.06 1.31 3.02
CA ALA A 35 5.52 2.61 3.41
C ALA A 35 6.07 3.76 2.55
N SER A 36 7.37 3.73 2.21
CA SER A 36 7.96 4.74 1.31
C SER A 36 7.35 4.67 -0.08
N GLY A 37 7.23 3.47 -0.67
CA GLY A 37 6.64 3.35 -2.01
C GLY A 37 5.17 3.76 -2.06
N ILE A 38 4.40 3.54 -0.97
CA ILE A 38 3.04 4.07 -0.84
C ILE A 38 3.06 5.61 -0.85
N ARG A 39 3.94 6.23 -0.07
CA ARG A 39 4.08 7.70 -0.02
C ARG A 39 4.52 8.28 -1.38
N ASP A 40 5.42 7.60 -2.07
CA ASP A 40 5.90 8.01 -3.39
C ASP A 40 4.75 7.98 -4.41
N TYR A 41 3.90 6.93 -4.36
CA TYR A 41 2.68 6.85 -5.16
C TYR A 41 1.69 7.97 -4.82
N MET A 42 1.43 8.22 -3.52
CA MET A 42 0.55 9.30 -3.07
C MET A 42 1.02 10.66 -3.60
N THR A 43 2.33 10.94 -3.48
CA THR A 43 2.94 12.17 -4.00
C THR A 43 2.77 12.29 -5.51
N ALA A 44 3.03 11.21 -6.25
CA ALA A 44 2.87 11.19 -7.71
C ALA A 44 1.40 11.33 -8.16
N SER A 45 0.46 10.92 -7.32
CA SER A 45 -0.98 10.92 -7.62
C SER A 45 -1.71 12.13 -7.07
N GLY A 46 -1.03 13.02 -6.32
CA GLY A 46 -1.64 14.17 -5.66
C GLY A 46 -2.59 13.80 -4.54
N VAL A 47 -2.37 12.66 -3.88
CA VAL A 47 -3.18 12.17 -2.75
C VAL A 47 -2.51 12.63 -1.46
N GLU A 48 -3.24 13.36 -0.62
CA GLU A 48 -2.71 13.91 0.63
C GLU A 48 -2.87 12.89 1.77
N GLU A 49 -3.99 12.19 1.82
CA GLU A 49 -4.32 11.25 2.89
C GLU A 49 -4.49 9.82 2.37
N VAL A 50 -3.83 8.85 3.02
CA VAL A 50 -3.92 7.43 2.61
C VAL A 50 -5.35 6.88 2.71
N ALA A 51 -6.18 7.48 3.57
CA ALA A 51 -7.58 7.11 3.74
C ALA A 51 -8.41 7.35 2.46
N GLU A 52 -8.01 8.27 1.59
CA GLU A 52 -8.67 8.52 0.29
C GLU A 52 -8.55 7.34 -0.66
N LEU A 53 -7.49 6.53 -0.49
CA LEU A 53 -7.27 5.33 -1.29
C LEU A 53 -8.12 4.16 -0.80
N VAL A 54 -8.60 4.16 0.45
CA VAL A 54 -9.29 3.00 1.02
C VAL A 54 -10.62 2.77 0.29
N GLY A 55 -10.73 1.64 -0.44
CA GLY A 55 -11.95 1.27 -1.14
C GLY A 55 -12.27 2.13 -2.37
N CYS A 56 -11.29 2.84 -2.92
CA CYS A 56 -11.50 3.70 -4.09
C CYS A 56 -11.68 2.90 -5.41
N LEU A 57 -11.33 1.61 -5.42
CA LEU A 57 -11.45 0.75 -6.60
C LEU A 57 -12.93 0.41 -6.88
N LYS A 58 -13.41 0.79 -8.06
CA LYS A 58 -14.73 0.36 -8.56
C LYS A 58 -14.54 -0.82 -9.51
N LEU A 59 -15.14 -1.95 -9.18
CA LEU A 59 -15.30 -3.07 -10.11
C LEU A 59 -16.59 -2.82 -10.90
N GLU A 60 -16.47 -2.56 -12.20
CA GLU A 60 -17.65 -2.59 -13.09
C GLU A 60 -18.08 -4.06 -13.21
N GLY A 61 -19.34 -4.33 -12.88
CA GLY A 61 -19.99 -5.63 -13.01
C GLY A 61 -20.77 -5.75 -14.30
#